data_AF-A0A9W4SMN8-F1
#
_entry.id   AF-A0A9W4SMN8-F1
#
_cell.length_a   1.000
_cell.length_b   1.000
_cell.length_c   1.000
_cell.angle_alpha   90.00
_cell.angle_beta   90.00
_cell.angle_gamma   90.00
#
_symmetry.space_group_name_H-M   'P 1'
#
loop_
_entity.id
_entity.type
_entity.pdbx_description
1 polymer ?
#
loop_
_entity_poly.entity_id
_entity_poly.type
_entity_poly.pdbx_seq_one_letter_code
_entity_poly.pdbx_strand_id
1 'polypeptide(L)'
;MKSFLAIPLTVLLTSLTPLVDAWGADGHKAVGQIAQNILKSNVERQVAELFQDKSFGGQLAPASLWADTIKKQKGSPFAFWSAPLHFIDTQDNPGKSCSVDEERDCPDGVCVVGAIANYTTQLDCENGFDRDTRDIALRFLTHFFGDITQPLHVCGRSKGGNDVDVTFDGRKTK
;
A
#
# COMPACT_ATOMS: atom_id res chain seq x y z
N MET A 1 6.00 -63.81 -7.85
CA MET A 1 5.16 -62.87 -7.08
C MET A 1 5.90 -61.54 -7.04
N LYS A 2 5.44 -60.51 -7.77
CA LYS A 2 6.01 -59.16 -7.76
C LYS A 2 4.99 -58.24 -7.11
N SER A 3 5.25 -57.80 -5.89
CA SER A 3 4.41 -56.86 -5.15
C SER A 3 4.74 -55.44 -5.61
N PHE A 4 3.75 -54.73 -6.15
CA PHE A 4 3.85 -53.31 -6.47
C PHE A 4 3.44 -52.51 -5.23
N LEU A 5 4.38 -51.71 -4.68
CA LEU A 5 4.08 -50.73 -3.64
C LEU A 5 3.36 -49.53 -4.30
N ALA A 6 2.12 -49.28 -3.92
CA ALA A 6 1.43 -48.04 -4.24
C ALA A 6 1.84 -46.95 -3.23
N ILE A 7 2.50 -45.90 -3.71
CA ILE A 7 2.84 -44.72 -2.91
C ILE A 7 1.65 -43.76 -2.99
N PRO A 8 1.04 -43.31 -1.88
CA PRO A 8 -0.07 -42.38 -1.94
C PRO A 8 0.46 -41.00 -2.32
N LEU A 9 -0.15 -40.39 -3.34
CA LEU A 9 0.11 -39.02 -3.77
C LEU A 9 -0.61 -38.07 -2.80
N THR A 10 0.11 -37.58 -1.80
CA THR A 10 -0.40 -36.56 -0.88
C THR A 10 -0.49 -35.22 -1.62
N VAL A 11 -1.69 -34.86 -2.06
CA VAL A 11 -1.96 -33.52 -2.62
C VAL A 11 -1.93 -32.52 -1.46
N LEU A 12 -0.85 -31.74 -1.37
CA LEU A 12 -0.73 -30.65 -0.42
C LEU A 12 -1.59 -29.48 -0.92
N LEU A 13 -2.83 -29.38 -0.41
CA LEU A 13 -3.68 -28.20 -0.61
C LEU A 13 -2.98 -27.03 0.08
N THR A 14 -2.24 -26.21 -0.67
CA THR A 14 -1.77 -24.92 -0.18
C THR A 14 -2.98 -24.03 -0.01
N SER A 15 -3.38 -23.82 1.23
CA SER A 15 -4.37 -22.82 1.62
C SER A 15 -3.84 -21.45 1.22
N LEU A 16 -4.27 -20.94 0.08
CA LEU A 16 -4.23 -19.51 -0.23
C LEU A 16 -5.13 -18.85 0.81
N THR A 17 -4.55 -18.32 1.88
CA THR A 17 -5.27 -17.43 2.78
C THR A 17 -5.55 -16.16 1.99
N PRO A 18 -6.82 -15.82 1.68
CA PRO A 18 -7.11 -14.48 1.23
C PRO A 18 -6.71 -13.54 2.38
N LEU A 19 -5.84 -12.61 2.04
CA LEU A 19 -5.63 -11.42 2.83
C LEU A 19 -6.82 -10.51 2.49
N VAL A 20 -7.55 -10.05 3.48
CA VAL A 20 -8.28 -8.79 3.40
C VAL A 20 -7.18 -7.74 3.29
N ASP A 21 -6.70 -7.54 2.06
CA ASP A 21 -6.00 -6.31 1.76
C ASP A 21 -6.99 -5.18 1.98
N ALA A 22 -6.45 -4.06 2.41
CA ALA A 22 -7.09 -2.76 2.38
C ALA A 22 -7.56 -2.41 0.96
N TRP A 23 -7.23 -1.24 0.43
CA TRP A 23 -7.29 -1.14 -1.02
C TRP A 23 -6.33 -2.19 -1.60
N GLY A 24 -6.88 -3.22 -2.23
CA GLY A 24 -6.10 -4.10 -3.08
C GLY A 24 -5.72 -3.39 -4.39
N ALA A 25 -5.22 -4.13 -5.37
CA ALA A 25 -4.82 -3.55 -6.65
C ALA A 25 -5.95 -2.73 -7.33
N ASP A 26 -7.21 -3.18 -7.23
CA ASP A 26 -8.34 -2.47 -7.82
C ASP A 26 -8.65 -1.15 -7.09
N GLY A 27 -8.52 -1.13 -5.77
CA GLY A 27 -8.72 0.06 -4.95
C GLY A 27 -7.72 1.17 -5.26
N HIS A 28 -6.43 0.83 -5.24
CA HIS A 28 -5.37 1.80 -5.56
C HIS A 28 -5.46 2.30 -7.00
N LYS A 29 -5.76 1.40 -7.96
CA LYS A 29 -6.00 1.81 -9.35
C LYS A 29 -7.20 2.74 -9.48
N ALA A 30 -8.30 2.48 -8.76
CA ALA A 30 -9.48 3.35 -8.79
C ALA A 30 -9.16 4.74 -8.23
N VAL A 31 -8.49 4.83 -7.08
CA VAL A 31 -8.03 6.10 -6.49
C VAL A 31 -7.10 6.84 -7.46
N GLY A 32 -6.09 6.15 -8.01
CA GLY A 32 -5.16 6.73 -8.97
C GLY A 32 -5.84 7.20 -10.26
N GLN A 33 -6.85 6.48 -10.76
CA GLN A 33 -7.61 6.89 -11.96
C GLN A 33 -8.50 8.09 -11.69
N ILE A 34 -9.15 8.16 -10.52
CA ILE A 34 -9.93 9.32 -10.12
C ILE A 34 -9.01 10.54 -10.03
N ALA A 35 -7.86 10.39 -9.36
CA ALA A 35 -6.86 11.45 -9.25
C ALA A 35 -6.38 11.93 -10.62
N GLN A 36 -6.08 10.99 -11.54
CA GLN A 36 -5.69 11.30 -12.91
C GLN A 36 -6.74 12.15 -13.64
N ASN A 37 -8.01 11.76 -13.53
CA ASN A 37 -9.12 12.42 -14.24
C ASN A 37 -9.41 13.85 -13.76
N ILE A 38 -8.97 14.21 -12.55
CA ILE A 38 -9.16 15.56 -11.99
C ILE A 38 -7.92 16.46 -12.14
N LEU A 39 -6.81 15.93 -12.67
CA LEU A 39 -5.63 16.74 -12.95
C LEU A 39 -5.94 17.80 -14.02
N LYS A 40 -5.39 18.99 -13.82
CA LYS A 40 -5.33 19.98 -14.90
C LYS A 40 -4.39 19.47 -15.98
N SER A 41 -4.66 19.76 -17.25
CA SER A 41 -3.88 19.25 -18.39
C SER A 41 -2.38 19.59 -18.32
N ASN A 42 -2.01 20.72 -17.72
CA ASN A 42 -0.60 21.07 -17.50
C ASN A 42 0.06 20.19 -16.42
N VAL A 43 -0.67 19.83 -15.37
CA VAL A 43 -0.18 18.95 -14.28
C VAL A 43 -0.10 17.51 -14.77
N GLU A 44 -1.10 17.05 -15.52
CA GLU A 44 -1.07 15.72 -16.15
C GLU A 44 0.18 15.52 -17.01
N ARG A 45 0.54 16.53 -17.82
CA ARG A 45 1.78 16.48 -18.61
C ARG A 45 3.02 16.38 -17.72
N GLN A 46 3.10 17.18 -16.65
CA GLN A 46 4.23 17.14 -15.72
C GLN A 46 4.34 15.80 -15.01
N VAL A 47 3.22 15.19 -14.60
CA VAL A 47 3.16 13.83 -14.03
C VAL A 47 3.68 12.80 -15.03
N ALA A 48 3.19 12.85 -16.28
CA ALA A 48 3.62 11.92 -17.32
C ALA A 48 5.11 12.07 -17.65
N GLU A 49 5.62 13.29 -17.64
CA GLU A 49 7.04 13.57 -17.80
C GLU A 49 7.85 13.14 -16.58
N LEU A 50 7.34 13.26 -15.36
CA LEU A 50 8.08 12.91 -14.15
C LEU A 50 8.37 11.41 -14.05
N PHE A 51 7.40 10.55 -14.44
CA PHE A 51 7.56 9.10 -14.40
C PHE A 51 8.64 8.60 -15.38
N GLN A 52 9.69 8.00 -14.83
CA GLN A 52 10.77 7.43 -15.63
C GLN A 52 10.48 6.01 -16.10
N ASP A 53 9.76 5.24 -15.28
CA ASP A 53 9.32 3.90 -15.62
C ASP A 53 8.17 3.96 -16.64
N LYS A 54 8.46 3.51 -17.86
CA LYS A 54 7.49 3.54 -18.97
C LYS A 54 6.34 2.55 -18.78
N SER A 55 6.46 1.57 -17.88
CA SER A 55 5.36 0.65 -17.57
C SER A 55 4.15 1.34 -16.94
N PHE A 56 4.33 2.53 -16.35
CA PHE A 56 3.21 3.33 -15.84
C PHE A 56 2.47 4.12 -16.91
N GLY A 57 2.98 4.19 -18.15
CA GLY A 57 2.34 4.94 -19.23
C GLY A 57 2.14 6.44 -18.93
N GLY A 58 2.89 7.00 -17.97
CA GLY A 58 2.71 8.38 -17.52
C GLY A 58 1.43 8.61 -16.69
N GLN A 59 0.88 7.58 -16.05
CA GLN A 59 -0.41 7.62 -15.38
C GLN A 59 -0.29 7.26 -13.89
N LEU A 60 -1.12 7.90 -13.04
CA LEU A 60 -1.16 7.63 -11.60
C LEU A 60 -1.70 6.23 -11.26
N ALA A 61 -2.72 5.76 -11.99
CA ALA A 61 -3.37 4.46 -11.71
C ALA A 61 -2.39 3.26 -11.69
N PRO A 62 -1.53 3.02 -12.69
CA PRO A 62 -0.54 1.95 -12.62
C PRO A 62 0.58 2.22 -11.60
N ALA A 63 1.01 3.47 -11.43
CA ALA A 63 2.03 3.84 -10.44
C ALA A 63 1.57 3.56 -9.00
N SER A 64 0.26 3.67 -8.73
CA SER A 64 -0.35 3.42 -7.42
C SER A 64 -0.08 2.03 -6.85
N LEU A 65 0.30 1.05 -7.67
CA LEU A 65 0.55 -0.33 -7.22
C LEU A 65 2.01 -0.58 -6.80
N TRP A 66 2.89 0.38 -7.08
CA TRP A 66 4.33 0.17 -6.97
C TRP A 66 4.77 -0.01 -5.51
N ALA A 67 4.25 0.80 -4.58
CA ALA A 67 4.65 0.77 -3.17
C ALA A 67 4.40 -0.61 -2.52
N ASP A 68 3.21 -1.20 -2.75
CA ASP A 68 2.90 -2.55 -2.27
C ASP A 68 3.83 -3.64 -2.79
N THR A 69 4.30 -3.47 -4.03
CA THR A 69 5.25 -4.39 -4.65
C THR A 69 6.63 -4.24 -4.00
N ILE A 70 7.15 -3.02 -3.91
CA ILE A 70 8.53 -2.80 -3.48
C ILE A 70 8.76 -3.03 -2.00
N LYS A 71 7.72 -2.90 -1.15
CA LYS A 71 7.86 -3.14 0.30
C LYS A 71 8.14 -4.61 0.62
N LYS A 72 7.78 -5.51 -0.30
CA LYS A 72 7.97 -6.98 -0.18
C LYS A 72 9.09 -7.52 -1.09
N GLN A 73 9.52 -6.75 -2.10
CA GLN A 73 10.47 -7.21 -3.11
C GLN A 73 11.91 -7.30 -2.55
N LYS A 74 12.43 -8.51 -2.37
CA LYS A 74 13.83 -8.73 -1.97
C LYS A 74 14.79 -8.02 -2.93
N GLY A 75 15.76 -7.29 -2.37
CA GLY A 75 16.75 -6.52 -3.13
C GLY A 75 16.29 -5.11 -3.54
N SER A 76 15.03 -4.75 -3.32
CA SER A 76 14.58 -3.35 -3.42
C SER A 76 15.22 -2.53 -2.30
N PRO A 77 15.66 -1.28 -2.57
CA PRO A 77 16.14 -0.37 -1.52
C PRO A 77 15.02 0.04 -0.55
N PHE A 78 13.75 -0.25 -0.87
CA PHE A 78 12.57 0.04 -0.05
C PHE A 78 12.03 -1.17 0.72
N ALA A 79 12.62 -2.35 0.53
CA ALA A 79 12.08 -3.58 1.09
C ALA A 79 12.05 -3.53 2.62
N PHE A 80 10.94 -3.98 3.21
CA PHE A 80 10.67 -4.13 4.65
C PHE A 80 10.57 -2.83 5.45
N TRP A 81 11.48 -1.87 5.29
CA TRP A 81 11.44 -0.63 6.09
C TRP A 81 10.33 0.32 5.66
N SER A 82 9.88 0.25 4.39
CA SER A 82 8.75 1.07 3.91
C SER A 82 7.38 0.48 4.31
N ALA A 83 7.32 -0.77 4.79
CA ALA A 83 6.06 -1.42 5.15
C ALA A 83 5.21 -0.65 6.19
N PRO A 84 5.77 -0.12 7.31
CA PRO A 84 5.00 0.68 8.26
C PRO A 84 4.50 2.03 7.73
N LEU A 85 5.00 2.49 6.58
CA LEU A 85 4.53 3.74 5.96
C LEU A 85 3.13 3.62 5.34
N HIS A 86 2.56 2.41 5.26
CA HIS A 86 1.26 2.15 4.67
C HIS A 86 0.09 2.36 5.63
N PHE A 87 0.34 2.51 6.93
CA PHE A 87 -0.71 2.59 7.93
C PHE A 87 -0.32 3.50 9.10
N ILE A 88 -1.28 3.79 9.96
CA ILE A 88 -1.08 4.40 11.27
C ILE A 88 -1.87 3.57 12.29
N ASP A 89 -1.17 2.97 13.25
CA ASP A 89 -1.76 2.06 14.23
C ASP A 89 -2.29 2.85 15.43
N THR A 90 -3.55 3.29 15.34
CA THR A 90 -4.20 4.05 16.41
C THR A 90 -4.31 3.26 17.71
N GLN A 91 -4.02 3.92 18.83
CA GLN A 91 -4.23 3.38 20.19
C GLN A 91 -5.57 3.84 20.80
N ASP A 92 -6.65 3.74 20.02
CA ASP A 92 -8.00 4.13 20.40
C ASP A 92 -8.87 2.91 20.81
N ASN A 93 -10.20 3.08 20.87
CA ASN A 93 -11.13 2.00 21.28
C ASN A 93 -12.28 1.85 20.27
N PRO A 94 -12.00 1.28 19.08
CA PRO A 94 -13.00 1.15 18.02
C PRO A 94 -14.26 0.42 18.50
N GLY A 95 -15.43 0.99 18.21
CA GLY A 95 -16.73 0.56 18.72
C GLY A 95 -17.20 1.31 19.97
N LYS A 96 -16.34 2.12 20.58
CA LYS A 96 -16.70 3.06 21.66
C LYS A 96 -16.23 4.49 21.37
N SER A 97 -14.97 4.65 21.00
CA SER A 97 -14.35 5.94 20.69
C SER A 97 -13.22 5.74 19.69
N CYS A 98 -13.23 6.50 18.60
CA CYS A 98 -12.14 6.49 17.63
C CYS A 98 -11.37 7.81 17.69
N SER A 99 -10.05 7.76 17.59
CA SER A 99 -9.18 8.94 17.63
C SER A 99 -7.83 8.64 16.99
N VAL A 100 -7.30 9.62 16.28
CA VAL A 100 -5.90 9.64 15.81
C VAL A 100 -5.16 10.71 16.59
N ASP A 101 -4.00 10.38 17.10
CA ASP A 101 -3.07 11.30 17.76
C ASP A 101 -1.67 11.03 17.21
N GLU A 102 -1.08 12.00 16.49
CA GLU A 102 0.18 11.77 15.76
C GLU A 102 1.36 11.49 16.69
N GLU A 103 1.45 12.14 17.85
CA GLU A 103 2.54 11.91 18.82
C GLU A 103 2.48 10.49 19.40
N ARG A 104 1.26 9.99 19.64
CA ARG A 104 1.01 8.64 20.18
C ARG A 104 1.07 7.54 19.11
N ASP A 105 0.54 7.79 17.92
CA ASP A 105 0.25 6.76 16.91
C ASP A 105 1.27 6.76 15.75
N CYS A 106 2.06 7.82 15.58
CA CYS A 106 3.06 7.96 14.51
C CYS A 106 4.47 8.29 15.06
N PRO A 107 5.04 7.44 15.93
CA PRO A 107 6.36 7.69 16.50
C PRO A 107 7.40 7.86 15.39
N ASP A 108 8.27 8.87 15.55
CA ASP A 108 9.34 9.23 14.61
C ASP A 108 8.88 9.53 13.17
N GLY A 109 7.58 9.79 12.96
CA GLY A 109 6.99 9.99 11.64
C GLY A 109 6.93 8.70 10.79
N VAL A 110 7.13 7.53 11.39
CA VAL A 110 7.10 6.23 10.68
C VAL A 110 5.68 5.69 10.66
N CYS A 111 4.83 6.35 9.88
CA CYS A 111 3.45 5.94 9.59
C CYS A 111 2.99 6.58 8.27
N VAL A 112 1.77 6.29 7.81
CA VAL A 112 1.22 6.87 6.57
C VAL A 112 1.13 8.39 6.58
N VAL A 113 0.81 9.01 7.73
CA VAL A 113 0.73 10.48 7.85
C VAL A 113 2.12 11.11 7.70
N GLY A 114 3.11 10.60 8.43
CA GLY A 114 4.49 11.07 8.32
C GLY A 114 5.11 10.79 6.95
N ALA A 115 4.76 9.66 6.32
CA ALA A 115 5.16 9.35 4.95
C ALA A 115 4.58 10.36 3.94
N ILE A 116 3.29 10.69 4.05
CA ILE A 116 2.66 11.71 3.21
C ILE A 116 3.38 13.05 3.38
N ALA A 117 3.68 13.47 4.62
CA ALA A 117 4.42 14.71 4.86
C ALA A 117 5.82 14.68 4.20
N ASN A 118 6.59 13.62 4.45
CA ASN A 118 7.94 13.45 3.91
C ASN A 118 7.98 13.45 2.38
N TYR A 119 7.14 12.63 1.74
CA TYR A 119 7.14 12.54 0.28
C TYR A 119 6.48 13.76 -0.38
N THR A 120 5.58 14.46 0.30
CA THR A 120 5.10 15.78 -0.17
C THR A 120 6.24 16.78 -0.19
N THR A 121 7.08 16.82 0.86
CA THR A 121 8.30 17.61 0.84
C THR A 121 9.19 17.17 -0.32
N GLN A 122 9.52 15.88 -0.47
CA GLN A 122 10.39 15.43 -1.55
C GLN A 122 9.88 15.73 -2.96
N LEU A 123 8.56 15.78 -3.17
CA LEU A 123 7.94 16.11 -4.46
C LEU A 123 8.04 17.62 -4.80
N ASP A 124 8.24 18.48 -3.80
CA ASP A 124 8.31 19.93 -3.98
C ASP A 124 9.41 20.33 -4.98
N CYS A 125 9.09 21.27 -5.86
CA CYS A 125 10.00 21.80 -6.87
C CYS A 125 11.01 22.80 -6.29
N GLU A 126 10.77 23.35 -5.10
CA GLU A 126 11.56 24.46 -4.55
C GLU A 126 12.74 24.03 -3.66
N ASN A 127 12.79 22.77 -3.24
CA ASN A 127 13.75 22.30 -2.23
C ASN A 127 15.01 21.61 -2.80
N GLY A 128 15.20 21.66 -4.12
CA GLY A 128 16.44 21.19 -4.76
C GLY A 128 16.62 19.68 -4.89
N PHE A 129 15.64 18.84 -4.53
CA PHE A 129 15.71 17.40 -4.85
C PHE A 129 15.86 17.16 -6.36
N ASP A 130 16.36 15.99 -6.75
CA ASP A 130 16.47 15.62 -8.16
C ASP A 130 15.17 15.02 -8.71
N ARG A 131 15.17 14.69 -10.00
CA ARG A 131 14.00 14.14 -10.68
C ARG A 131 13.67 12.71 -10.20
N ASP A 132 14.69 11.91 -9.90
CA ASP A 132 14.53 10.52 -9.44
C ASP A 132 13.83 10.48 -8.09
N THR A 133 14.23 11.35 -7.18
CA THR A 133 13.61 11.52 -5.86
C THR A 133 12.15 11.94 -6.00
N ARG A 134 11.84 12.91 -6.86
CA ARG A 134 10.46 13.36 -7.12
C ARG A 134 9.58 12.29 -7.75
N ASP A 135 10.12 11.50 -8.68
CA ASP A 135 9.42 10.37 -9.28
C ASP A 135 9.04 9.34 -8.20
N ILE A 136 10.00 8.92 -7.37
CA ILE A 136 9.75 8.01 -6.24
C ILE A 136 8.72 8.60 -5.27
N ALA A 137 8.84 9.88 -4.92
CA ALA A 137 7.91 10.57 -4.04
C ALA A 137 6.48 10.56 -4.59
N LEU A 138 6.30 10.83 -5.89
CA LEU A 138 4.98 10.81 -6.52
C LEU A 138 4.37 9.40 -6.51
N ARG A 139 5.17 8.34 -6.76
CA ARG A 139 4.70 6.94 -6.68
C ARG A 139 4.19 6.61 -5.28
N PHE A 140 4.95 6.96 -4.25
CA PHE A 140 4.56 6.75 -2.86
C PHE A 140 3.31 7.54 -2.48
N LEU A 141 3.25 8.84 -2.80
CA LEU A 141 2.08 9.67 -2.50
C LEU A 141 0.81 9.13 -3.16
N THR A 142 0.90 8.71 -4.42
CA THR A 142 -0.24 8.13 -5.14
C THR A 142 -0.80 6.90 -4.42
N HIS A 143 0.07 6.08 -3.83
CA HIS A 143 -0.33 4.92 -3.05
C HIS A 143 -0.88 5.30 -1.66
N PHE A 144 -0.16 6.13 -0.91
CA PHE A 144 -0.49 6.47 0.48
C PHE A 144 -1.78 7.27 0.63
N PHE A 145 -2.14 8.09 -0.37
CA PHE A 145 -3.47 8.72 -0.39
C PHE A 145 -4.61 7.71 -0.58
N GLY A 146 -4.33 6.55 -1.18
CA GLY A 146 -5.25 5.42 -1.13
C GLY A 146 -5.30 4.83 0.27
N ASP A 147 -4.16 4.42 0.80
CA ASP A 147 -4.05 3.74 2.11
C ASP A 147 -4.72 4.50 3.25
N ILE A 148 -4.45 5.81 3.39
CA ILE A 148 -4.98 6.62 4.49
C ILE A 148 -6.52 6.72 4.48
N THR A 149 -7.16 6.46 3.33
CA THR A 149 -8.63 6.47 3.21
C THR A 149 -9.26 5.12 3.53
N GLN A 150 -8.46 4.06 3.69
CA GLN A 150 -8.95 2.74 4.09
C GLN A 150 -9.01 2.66 5.63
N PRO A 151 -10.21 2.54 6.26
CA PRO A 151 -10.34 2.65 7.71
C PRO A 151 -9.45 1.71 8.53
N LEU A 152 -9.22 0.47 8.07
CA LEU A 152 -8.37 -0.50 8.77
C LEU A 152 -6.86 -0.23 8.59
N HIS A 153 -6.44 0.66 7.69
CA HIS A 153 -5.07 1.22 7.68
C HIS A 153 -4.88 2.37 8.69
N VAL A 154 -5.97 2.84 9.31
CA VAL A 154 -5.97 3.88 10.34
C VAL A 154 -6.57 3.29 11.63
N CYS A 155 -6.09 2.09 12.01
CA CYS A 155 -6.62 1.32 13.12
C CYS A 155 -5.57 0.34 13.66
N GLY A 156 -5.10 0.56 14.90
CA GLY A 156 -4.13 -0.36 15.52
C GLY A 156 -4.75 -1.67 16.03
N ARG A 157 -6.08 -1.73 16.18
CA ARG A 157 -6.76 -2.90 16.74
C ARG A 157 -6.58 -4.13 15.85
N SER A 158 -6.02 -5.19 16.42
CA SER A 158 -5.81 -6.47 15.72
C SER A 158 -4.98 -6.33 14.44
N LYS A 159 -3.98 -5.43 14.43
CA LYS A 159 -3.16 -5.06 13.26
C LYS A 159 -4.02 -4.61 12.08
N GLY A 160 -4.87 -3.61 12.29
CA GLY A 160 -5.84 -3.21 11.27
C GLY A 160 -6.80 -4.33 10.89
N GLY A 161 -7.25 -5.13 11.86
CA GLY A 161 -8.15 -6.25 11.60
C GLY A 161 -7.52 -7.52 11.01
N ASN A 162 -6.24 -7.53 10.60
CA ASN A 162 -5.57 -8.72 10.01
C ASN A 162 -5.51 -9.93 10.95
N ASP A 163 -5.65 -9.74 12.27
CA ASP A 163 -5.73 -10.83 13.24
C ASP A 163 -7.18 -11.29 13.52
N VAL A 164 -8.18 -10.78 12.78
CA VAL A 164 -9.61 -11.12 12.93
C VAL A 164 -10.04 -12.05 11.79
N ASP A 165 -10.18 -13.34 12.09
CA ASP A 165 -10.68 -14.30 11.10
C ASP A 165 -12.18 -14.07 10.80
N VAL A 166 -12.54 -13.95 9.52
CA VAL A 166 -13.93 -13.81 9.06
C VAL A 166 -14.26 -14.78 7.92
N THR A 167 -15.54 -14.92 7.60
CA THR A 167 -15.99 -15.65 6.41
C THR A 167 -16.77 -14.69 5.52
N PHE A 168 -16.27 -14.48 4.31
CA PHE A 168 -16.89 -13.63 3.30
C PHE A 168 -17.19 -14.47 2.06
N ASP A 169 -18.44 -14.45 1.60
CA ASP A 169 -18.91 -15.27 0.46
C ASP A 169 -18.52 -16.76 0.59
N GLY A 170 -18.67 -17.32 1.79
CA GLY A 170 -18.34 -18.72 2.10
C GLY A 170 -16.83 -19.03 2.18
N ARG A 171 -15.95 -18.04 2.01
CA ARG A 171 -14.49 -18.22 2.08
C ARG A 171 -13.94 -17.63 3.38
N LYS A 172 -13.06 -18.38 4.05
CA LYS A 172 -12.32 -17.89 5.21
C LYS A 172 -11.26 -16.89 4.75
N THR A 173 -11.23 -15.72 5.38
CA THR A 173 -10.26 -14.66 5.14
C THR A 173 -9.91 -14.01 6.47
N LYS A 174 -8.85 -13.21 6.49
CA LYS A 174 -8.51 -12.33 7.60
C LYS A 174 -8.49 -10.92 7.09
#